data_AF-A0A535GDR3-F1
#
_entry.id   AF-A0A535GDR3-F1
#
_cell.length_a   1.000
_cell.length_b   1.000
_cell.length_c   1.000
_cell.angle_alpha   90.00
_cell.angle_beta   90.00
_cell.angle_gamma   90.00
#
_symmetry.space_group_name_H-M   'P 1'
#
loop_
_entity.id
_entity.type
_entity.pdbx_description
1 polymer ?
#
loop_
_entity_poly.entity_id
_entity_poly.type
_entity_poly.pdbx_seq_one_letter_code
_entity_poly.pdbx_strand_id
1 'polypeptide(L)' 'MSEIFSPTQRYELWLRIELIVTEGWAEIGEIPRSAVERLARARVDPEHIARLEERVGHDVVAFL' A
#
# COMPACT_ATOMS: atom_id res chain seq x y z
N MET A 1 17.71 14.50 -0.27
CA MET A 1 17.91 13.07 -0.62
C MET A 1 17.32 12.14 0.43
N SER A 2 17.41 12.45 1.73
CA SER A 2 16.89 11.61 2.81
C SER A 2 15.38 11.35 2.77
N GLU A 3 14.56 12.35 2.42
CA GLU A 3 13.09 12.15 2.37
C GLU A 3 12.66 11.21 1.24
N ILE A 4 13.28 11.33 0.06
CA ILE A 4 12.98 10.52 -1.13
C ILE A 4 13.12 9.03 -0.85
N PHE A 5 14.15 8.67 -0.07
CA PHE A 5 14.44 7.28 0.32
C PHE A 5 13.95 6.95 1.73
N SER A 6 13.07 7.77 2.30
CA SER A 6 12.49 7.47 3.61
C SER A 6 11.53 6.27 3.53
N PRO A 7 11.42 5.45 4.59
CA PRO A 7 10.44 4.36 4.65
C PRO A 7 9.01 4.86 4.39
N THR A 8 8.65 6.02 4.95
CA THR A 8 7.35 6.65 4.73
C THR A 8 7.09 6.90 3.26
N GLN A 9 8.02 7.54 2.56
CA GLN A 9 7.85 7.81 1.12
C GLN A 9 7.81 6.53 0.29
N ARG A 10 8.58 5.50 0.67
CA ARG A 10 8.52 4.17 0.04
C ARG A 10 7.12 3.56 0.16
N TYR A 11 6.54 3.52 1.36
CA TYR A 11 5.22 2.92 1.57
C TYR A 11 4.09 3.73 0.93
N GLU A 12 4.18 5.06 0.94
CA GLU A 12 3.22 5.92 0.22
C GLU A 12 3.25 5.65 -1.30
N LEU A 13 4.43 5.44 -1.88
CA LEU A 13 4.57 5.06 -3.28
C LEU A 13 3.99 3.68 -3.57
N TRP A 14 4.21 2.70 -2.69
CA TRP A 14 3.61 1.37 -2.82
C TRP A 14 2.09 1.44 -2.78
N LEU A 15 1.51 2.15 -1.79
CA LEU A 15 0.07 2.36 -1.71
C LEU A 15 -0.48 3.01 -2.99
N ARG A 16 0.22 4.01 -3.53
CA ARG A 16 -0.19 4.65 -4.78
C ARG A 16 -0.19 3.68 -5.97
N ILE A 17 0.80 2.81 -6.06
CA ILE A 17 0.87 1.78 -7.11
C ILE A 17 -0.29 0.80 -6.96
N GLU A 18 -0.55 0.29 -5.75
CA GLU A 18 -1.66 -0.63 -5.47
C GLU A 18 -3.02 -0.02 -5.83
N LEU A 19 -3.23 1.26 -5.52
CA LEU A 19 -4.44 1.98 -5.91
C LEU A 19 -4.62 2.01 -7.43
N ILE A 20 -3.58 2.36 -8.19
CA ILE A 20 -3.63 2.39 -9.66
C ILE A 20 -3.91 0.98 -10.23
N VAL A 21 -3.29 -0.05 -9.67
CA VAL A 21 -3.53 -1.45 -10.10
C VAL A 21 -4.97 -1.85 -9.83
N THR A 22 -5.50 -1.56 -8.64
CA THR A 22 -6.89 -1.88 -8.29
C THR A 22 -7.90 -1.08 -9.11
N GLU A 23 -7.60 0.17 -9.47
CA GLU A 23 -8.38 0.95 -10.43
C GLU A 23 -8.45 0.26 -11.79
N GLY A 24 -7.30 -0.15 -12.34
CA GLY A 24 -7.24 -0.89 -13.59
C GLY A 24 -8.01 -2.21 -13.54
N TRP A 25 -7.90 -2.96 -12.44
CA TRP A 25 -8.68 -4.20 -12.23
C TRP A 25 -10.19 -3.94 -12.16
N ALA A 26 -10.62 -2.83 -11.56
CA ALA A 26 -12.02 -2.46 -11.53
C ALA A 26 -12.54 -2.06 -12.91
N GLU A 27 -11.70 -1.42 -13.74
CA GLU A 27 -12.06 -1.05 -15.12
C GLU A 27 -12.30 -2.28 -16.01
N ILE A 28 -11.50 -3.34 -15.84
CA ILE A 28 -11.67 -4.59 -16.59
C ILE A 28 -12.70 -5.55 -15.95
N GLY A 29 -13.24 -5.21 -14.79
CA GLY A 29 -14.31 -5.95 -14.11
C GLY A 29 -13.85 -7.13 -13.24
N GLU A 30 -12.55 -7.26 -12.95
CA GLU A 30 -12.01 -8.30 -12.06
C GLU A 30 -12.39 -8.05 -10.59
N ILE A 31 -12.54 -6.79 -10.18
CA ILE A 31 -12.98 -6.40 -8.83
C ILE A 31 -14.12 -5.38 -8.89
N PRO A 32 -15.01 -5.32 -7.89
CA PRO A 32 -16.04 -4.30 -7.84
C PRO A 32 -15.45 -2.92 -7.55
N ARG A 33 -16.00 -1.87 -8.18
CA ARG A 33 -15.57 -0.47 -7.97
C ARG A 33 -15.64 -0.02 -6.50
N SER A 34 -16.55 -0.60 -5.71
CA SER A 34 -16.64 -0.37 -4.27
C SER A 34 -15.39 -0.78 -3.50
N ALA A 35 -14.59 -1.73 -4.01
CA ALA A 35 -13.31 -2.10 -3.41
C ALA A 35 -12.30 -0.96 -3.55
N VAL A 36 -12.23 -0.34 -4.74
CA VAL A 36 -11.38 0.83 -5.01
C VAL A 36 -11.75 2.01 -4.12
N GLU A 37 -13.06 2.30 -3.96
CA GLU A 37 -13.54 3.39 -3.10
C GLU A 37 -13.15 3.20 -1.63
N ARG A 38 -13.09 1.96 -1.15
CA ARG A 38 -12.61 1.63 0.19
C ARG A 38 -11.09 1.82 0.30
N LEU A 39 -10.34 1.34 -0.69
CA LEU A 39 -8.89 1.45 -0.73
C LEU A 39 -8.41 2.90 -0.87
N ALA A 40 -9.17 3.77 -1.56
CA ALA A 40 -8.86 5.19 -1.70
C ALA A 40 -8.74 5.96 -0.36
N ARG A 41 -9.23 5.38 0.75
CA ARG A 41 -9.13 5.94 2.11
C ARG A 41 -7.99 5.35 2.92
N ALA A 42 -7.28 4.36 2.38
CA ALA A 42 -6.17 3.71 3.07
C ALA A 42 -5.02 4.69 3.32
N ARG A 43 -4.27 4.42 4.38
CA ARG A 43 -3.08 5.18 4.79
C ARG A 43 -2.02 4.21 5.26
N VAL A 44 -0.77 4.57 5.07
CA VAL A 44 0.37 3.80 5.57
C VAL A 44 0.82 4.32 6.92
N ASP A 45 1.18 3.40 7.81
CA ASP A 45 1.80 3.69 9.09
C ASP A 45 3.14 2.94 9.16
N PRO A 46 4.27 3.62 8.89
CA PRO A 46 5.59 3.01 8.88
C PRO A 46 5.97 2.34 10.21
N GLU A 47 5.50 2.86 11.34
CA GLU A 47 5.78 2.25 12.65
C GLU A 47 5.01 0.95 12.84
N HIS A 48 3.76 0.91 12.37
CA HIS A 48 2.98 -0.32 12.38
C HIS A 48 3.58 -1.39 11.48
N ILE A 49 4.01 -1.00 10.29
CA ILE A 49 4.64 -1.90 9.32
C ILE A 49 5.94 -2.47 9.90
N ALA A 50 6.78 -1.64 10.52
CA ALA A 50 8.02 -2.11 11.16
C ALA A 50 7.74 -3.15 12.25
N ARG A 51 6.73 -2.93 13.10
CA ARG A 51 6.32 -3.93 14.11
C ARG A 51 5.80 -5.23 13.52
N LEU A 52 5.09 -5.17 12.39
CA LEU A 52 4.64 -6.36 11.68
C LEU A 52 5.82 -7.10 11.05
N GLU A 53 6.77 -6.38 10.45
CA GLU A 53 7.96 -6.91 9.82
C GLU A 53 8.82 -7.73 10.81
N GLU A 54 8.95 -7.28 12.07
CA GLU A 54 9.61 -8.06 13.13
C GLU A 54 8.98 -9.45 13.34
N ARG A 55 7.67 -9.58 13.09
CA ARG A 55 6.93 -10.83 13.24
C ARG A 55 6.94 -11.68 11.97
N VAL A 56 6.81 -11.07 10.80
CA VAL A 56 6.67 -11.80 9.52
C VAL A 56 7.97 -11.98 8.75
N GLY A 57 9.00 -11.19 9.07
CA GLY A 57 10.31 -11.22 8.41
C GLY A 57 10.31 -10.75 6.95
N HIS A 58 9.24 -10.08 6.50
CA HIS A 58 9.07 -9.66 5.11
C HIS A 58 8.31 -8.32 5.03
N ASP A 59 8.98 -7.30 4.49
CA ASP A 59 8.48 -5.92 4.44
C ASP A 59 7.23 -5.72 3.56
N VAL A 60 7.17 -6.38 2.40
CA VAL A 60 5.97 -6.36 1.53
C VAL A 60 4.77 -7.00 2.23
N VAL A 61 4.96 -8.13 2.92
CA VAL A 61 3.87 -8.79 3.66
C VAL A 61 3.44 -7.94 4.86
N ALA A 62 4.39 -7.25 5.51
CA ALA A 62 4.09 -6.34 6.61
C ALA A 62 3.34 -5.07 6.19
N PHE A 63 3.41 -4.70 4.91
CA PHE A 63 2.72 -3.55 4.34
C PHE A 63 1.24 -3.82 3.97
N LEU A 64 0.92 -5.05 3.55
CA LEU A 64 -0.44 -5.47 3.13
C LEU A 64 -1.41 -5.64 4.31
#